data_AF-A0A496Y821-F1
#
_entry.id   AF-A0A496Y821-F1
#
_cell.length_a   1.000
_cell.length_b   1.000
_cell.length_c   1.000
_cell.angle_alpha   90.00
_cell.angle_beta   90.00
_cell.angle_gamma   90.00
#
_symmetry.space_group_name_H-M   'P 1'
#
loop_
_entity.id
_entity.type
_entity.pdbx_description
1 polymer ?
#
loop_
_entity_poly.entity_id
_entity_poly.type
_entity_poly.pdbx_seq_one_letter_code
_entity_poly.pdbx_strand_id
1 'polypeptide(L)'
;MKKGVFLAIGAYTLWGLFPIYWKQLQQVPATEIIGHRIVWSLVFAFAVVAFKKQLTALSQTMRKPRMVLIYGMAAGLLTVNWTTYVWGVNAGYVVEASLGYFINPLVSVL
;
A
#
# COMPACT_ATOMS: atom_id res chain seq x y z
N MET A 1 4.42 24.63 -10.98
CA MET A 1 3.32 23.86 -11.61
C MET A 1 3.80 22.71 -12.51
N LYS A 2 4.82 22.87 -13.37
CA LYS A 2 5.26 21.79 -14.31
C LYS A 2 5.88 20.53 -13.67
N LYS A 3 6.67 20.65 -12.58
CA LYS A 3 7.30 19.48 -11.91
C LYS A 3 6.31 18.49 -11.31
N GLY A 4 5.20 18.98 -10.74
CA GLY A 4 4.18 18.13 -10.13
C GLY A 4 3.48 17.21 -11.14
N VAL A 5 3.25 17.71 -12.36
CA VAL A 5 2.65 16.93 -13.45
C VAL A 5 3.56 15.79 -13.88
N PHE A 6 4.87 16.05 -14.07
CA PHE A 6 5.82 15.00 -14.43
C PHE A 6 5.96 13.93 -13.33
N LEU A 7 5.95 14.33 -12.05
CA LEU A 7 5.96 13.38 -10.94
C LEU A 7 4.68 12.54 -10.89
N ALA A 8 3.52 13.13 -11.14
CA ALA A 8 2.25 12.42 -11.21
C ALA A 8 2.23 11.41 -12.36
N ILE A 9 2.63 11.83 -13.57
CA ILE A 9 2.74 10.93 -14.73
C ILE A 9 3.67 9.76 -14.39
N GLY A 10 4.88 10.02 -13.89
CA GLY A 10 5.82 8.97 -13.51
C GLY A 10 5.24 8.01 -12.46
N ALA A 11 4.58 8.54 -11.43
CA ALA A 11 3.96 7.73 -10.39
C ALA A 11 2.84 6.84 -10.95
N TYR A 12 1.92 7.40 -11.75
CA TYR A 12 0.81 6.63 -12.33
C TYR A 12 1.29 5.62 -13.38
N THR A 13 2.33 5.94 -14.16
CA THR A 13 2.95 4.99 -15.08
C THR A 13 3.58 3.83 -14.32
N LEU A 14 4.40 4.09 -13.30
CA LEU A 14 4.98 3.04 -12.46
C LEU A 14 3.88 2.18 -11.81
N TRP A 15 2.81 2.82 -11.36
CA TRP A 15 1.70 2.12 -10.74
C TRP A 15 0.95 1.22 -11.74
N GLY A 16 0.71 1.70 -12.96
CA GLY A 16 0.08 0.94 -14.04
C GLY A 16 0.92 -0.23 -14.56
N LEU A 17 2.24 -0.21 -14.33
CA LEU A 17 3.14 -1.32 -14.69
C LEU A 17 3.17 -2.43 -13.63
N PHE A 18 2.68 -2.19 -12.40
CA PHE A 18 2.71 -3.21 -11.34
C PHE A 18 2.01 -4.53 -11.69
N PRO A 19 0.84 -4.56 -12.37
CA PRO A 19 0.23 -5.82 -12.78
C PRO A 19 1.15 -6.72 -13.60
N ILE A 20 2.06 -6.15 -14.38
CA ILE A 20 3.06 -6.91 -15.17
C ILE A 20 4.03 -7.64 -14.24
N TYR A 21 4.48 -6.96 -13.18
CA TYR A 21 5.35 -7.56 -12.16
C TYR A 21 4.62 -8.67 -11.37
N TRP A 22 3.37 -8.44 -10.96
CA TRP A 22 2.57 -9.47 -10.28
C TRP A 22 2.31 -10.68 -11.15
N LYS A 23 2.11 -10.47 -12.46
CA LYS A 23 1.97 -11.58 -13.42
C LYS A 23 3.20 -12.49 -13.43
N GLN A 24 4.41 -11.94 -13.28
CA GLN A 24 5.64 -12.74 -13.17
C GLN A 24 5.72 -13.52 -11.86
N LEU A 25 5.02 -13.08 -10.82
CA LEU A 25 4.95 -13.70 -9.51
C LEU A 25 3.67 -14.50 -9.29
N GLN A 26 2.91 -14.85 -10.34
CA GLN A 26 1.64 -15.59 -10.21
C GLN A 26 1.75 -16.91 -9.46
N GLN A 27 2.93 -17.54 -9.48
CA GLN A 27 3.18 -18.79 -8.75
C GLN A 27 3.31 -18.59 -7.23
N VAL A 28 3.55 -17.36 -6.78
CA VAL A 28 3.67 -17.00 -5.36
C VAL A 28 2.30 -16.59 -4.82
N PRO A 29 1.84 -17.16 -3.69
CA PRO A 29 0.59 -16.75 -3.06
C PRO A 29 0.54 -15.24 -2.77
N ALA A 30 -0.60 -14.61 -3.02
CA ALA A 30 -0.80 -13.19 -2.76
C ALA A 30 -0.51 -12.81 -1.29
N THR A 31 -0.82 -13.71 -0.36
CA THR A 31 -0.53 -13.55 1.08
C THR A 31 0.96 -13.45 1.37
N GLU A 32 1.81 -14.24 0.70
CA GLU A 32 3.26 -14.18 0.85
C GLU A 32 3.84 -12.88 0.28
N ILE A 33 3.36 -12.46 -0.89
CA ILE A 33 3.75 -11.19 -1.52
C ILE A 33 3.47 -10.02 -0.57
N ILE A 34 2.24 -9.96 -0.02
CA ILE A 34 1.85 -8.92 0.92
C ILE A 34 2.62 -9.04 2.25
N GLY A 35 2.87 -10.25 2.73
CA GLY A 35 3.68 -10.50 3.93
C GLY A 35 5.09 -9.91 3.80
N HIS A 36 5.79 -10.23 2.71
CA HIS A 36 7.11 -9.66 2.43
C HIS A 36 7.06 -8.13 2.32
N ARG A 37 6.03 -7.59 1.65
CA ARG A 37 5.85 -6.14 1.54
C ARG A 37 5.69 -5.47 2.90
N ILE A 38 4.90 -6.06 3.81
CA ILE A 38 4.70 -5.54 5.16
C ILE A 38 6.01 -5.56 5.95
N VAL A 39 6.74 -6.68 5.93
CA VAL A 39 8.01 -6.83 6.64
C VAL A 39 9.03 -5.80 6.15
N TRP A 40 9.24 -5.68 4.84
CA TRP A 40 10.22 -4.73 4.29
C TRP A 40 9.80 -3.27 4.50
N SER A 41 8.50 -2.98 4.43
CA SER A 41 7.98 -1.64 4.74
C SER A 41 8.19 -1.28 6.21
N LEU A 42 8.01 -2.25 7.12
CA LEU A 42 8.28 -2.07 8.55
C LEU A 42 9.76 -1.79 8.81
N VAL A 43 10.65 -2.61 8.23
CA VAL A 43 12.11 -2.43 8.35
C VAL A 43 12.54 -1.06 7.85
N PHE A 44 12.07 -0.68 6.65
CA PHE A 44 12.40 0.61 6.06
C PHE A 44 11.86 1.79 6.88
N ALA A 45 10.58 1.74 7.25
CA ALA A 45 9.96 2.81 8.04
C ALA A 45 10.63 2.95 9.41
N PHE A 46 10.95 1.84 10.07
CA PHE A 46 11.67 1.85 11.34
C PHE A 46 13.06 2.45 11.18
N ALA A 47 13.81 2.08 10.14
CA ALA A 47 15.11 2.68 9.83
C ALA A 47 15.01 4.21 9.63
N VAL A 48 13.98 4.68 8.92
CA VAL A 48 13.73 6.13 8.74
C VAL A 48 13.43 6.83 10.07
N VAL A 49 12.58 6.24 10.92
CA VAL A 49 12.25 6.80 12.25
C VAL A 49 13.49 6.84 13.15
N ALA A 50 14.31 5.79 13.12
CA ALA A 50 15.56 5.70 13.85
C ALA A 50 16.56 6.76 13.37
N PHE A 51 16.74 6.91 12.06
CA PHE A 51 17.60 7.92 11.45
C PHE A 51 17.16 9.34 11.82
N LYS A 52 15.85 9.59 11.88
CA LYS A 52 15.27 10.87 12.34
C LYS A 52 15.32 11.07 13.86
N LYS A 53 15.81 10.09 14.64
CA LYS A 53 15.84 10.09 16.11
C LYS A 53 14.46 10.27 16.76
N GLN A 54 13.41 9.77 16.11
CA GLN A 54 12.00 9.93 16.56
C GLN A 54 11.47 8.72 17.34
N LEU A 55 12.34 7.82 17.80
CA LEU A 55 11.95 6.59 18.51
C LEU A 55 11.16 6.87 19.80
N THR A 56 11.52 7.92 20.54
CA THR A 56 10.79 8.32 21.75
C THR A 56 9.36 8.75 21.42
N ALA A 57 9.16 9.56 20.39
CA ALA A 57 7.84 9.99 19.94
C ALA A 57 6.98 8.82 19.44
N LEU A 58 7.60 7.85 18.74
CA LEU A 58 6.94 6.61 18.35
C LEU A 58 6.45 5.84 19.59
N SER A 59 7.32 5.64 20.59
CA SER A 59 6.95 4.92 21.82
C SER A 59 5.83 5.61 22.60
N GLN A 60 5.83 6.95 22.66
CA GLN A 60 4.76 7.73 23.30
C GLN A 60 3.43 7.58 22.56
N THR A 61 3.47 7.47 21.23
CA THR A 61 2.28 7.28 20.40
C THR A 61 1.71 5.88 20.57
N MET A 62 2.56 4.85 20.65
CA MET A 62 2.14 3.47 20.91
C MET A 62 1.46 3.28 22.27
N ARG A 63 1.75 4.13 23.26
CA ARG A 63 1.07 4.12 24.56
C ARG A 63 -0.35 4.69 24.52
N LYS A 64 -0.78 5.28 23.39
CA LYS A 64 -2.15 5.80 23.21
C LYS A 64 -3.03 4.71 22.58
N PRO A 65 -3.85 3.98 23.34
CA PRO A 65 -4.58 2.81 22.83
C PRO A 65 -5.54 3.17 21.68
N ARG A 66 -6.16 4.36 21.73
CA ARG A 66 -7.02 4.87 20.65
C ARG A 66 -6.26 5.04 19.34
N MET A 67 -5.02 5.54 19.38
CA MET A 67 -4.20 5.71 18.16
C MET A 67 -3.83 4.35 17.60
N VAL A 68 -3.36 3.43 18.46
CA VAL A 68 -3.02 2.05 18.05
C VAL A 68 -4.22 1.37 17.41
N LEU A 69 -5.41 1.51 17.98
CA LEU A 69 -6.63 0.93 17.43
C LEU A 69 -6.97 1.52 16.05
N ILE A 70 -6.97 2.85 15.91
CA ILE A 70 -7.28 3.52 14.63
C ILE A 70 -6.28 3.11 13.55
N TYR A 71 -4.98 3.17 13.84
CA TYR A 71 -3.95 2.78 12.86
C TYR A 71 -3.96 1.28 12.58
N GLY A 72 -4.29 0.44 13.57
CA GLY A 72 -4.46 -1.00 13.39
C GLY A 72 -5.64 -1.32 12.47
N MET A 73 -6.78 -0.66 12.64
CA MET A 73 -7.93 -0.79 11.74
C MET A 73 -7.60 -0.31 10.33
N ALA A 74 -6.95 0.84 10.19
CA ALA A 74 -6.51 1.35 8.89
C ALA A 74 -5.53 0.38 8.20
N ALA A 75 -4.58 -0.19 8.94
CA ALA A 75 -3.64 -1.19 8.43
C ALA A 75 -4.36 -2.49 8.02
N GLY A 76 -5.36 -2.93 8.78
CA GLY A 76 -6.19 -4.08 8.43
C GLY A 76 -6.96 -3.86 7.13
N LEU A 77 -7.66 -2.73 7.00
CA LEU A 77 -8.36 -2.35 5.78
C LEU A 77 -7.41 -2.26 4.58
N LEU A 78 -6.22 -1.67 4.77
CA LEU A 78 -5.20 -1.57 3.73
C LEU A 78 -4.69 -2.96 3.31
N THR A 79 -4.50 -3.86 4.27
CA THR A 79 -4.05 -5.24 4.01
C THR A 79 -5.09 -6.01 3.21
N VAL A 80 -6.36 -5.92 3.58
CA VAL A 80 -7.46 -6.52 2.83
C VAL A 80 -7.52 -5.95 1.41
N ASN A 81 -7.48 -4.63 1.27
CA ASN A 81 -7.50 -3.97 -0.04
C ASN A 81 -6.37 -4.47 -0.96
N TRP A 82 -5.13 -4.47 -0.47
CA TRP A 82 -3.98 -4.89 -1.27
C TRP A 82 -3.99 -6.38 -1.58
N THR A 83 -4.40 -7.23 -0.63
CA THR A 83 -4.47 -8.67 -0.84
C THR A 83 -5.51 -9.00 -1.91
N THR A 84 -6.70 -8.38 -1.84
CA THR A 84 -7.75 -8.53 -2.86
C THR A 84 -7.27 -8.06 -4.23
N TYR A 85 -6.53 -6.96 -4.30
CA TYR A 85 -5.97 -6.46 -5.56
C TYR A 85 -4.97 -7.45 -6.18
N VAL A 86 -3.96 -7.89 -5.41
CA VAL A 86 -2.93 -8.83 -5.91
C VAL A 86 -3.57 -10.17 -6.28
N TRP A 87 -4.52 -10.65 -5.48
CA TRP A 87 -5.29 -11.85 -5.80
C TRP A 87 -6.07 -11.69 -7.10
N GLY A 88 -6.81 -10.58 -7.28
CA GLY A 88 -7.59 -10.30 -8.48
C GLY A 88 -6.72 -10.24 -9.73
N VAL A 89 -5.56 -9.57 -9.64
CA VAL A 89 -4.56 -9.53 -10.73
C VAL A 89 -4.03 -10.93 -11.04
N ASN A 90 -3.65 -11.72 -10.02
CA ASN A 90 -3.15 -13.08 -10.23
C ASN A 90 -4.20 -14.02 -10.84
N ALA A 91 -5.47 -13.85 -10.47
CA ALA A 91 -6.61 -14.58 -11.03
C ALA A 91 -7.06 -14.10 -12.42
N GLY A 92 -6.42 -13.06 -12.98
CA GLY A 92 -6.70 -12.54 -14.32
C GLY A 92 -7.74 -11.41 -14.39
N TYR A 93 -8.33 -11.02 -13.26
CA TYR A 93 -9.33 -9.94 -13.14
C TYR A 93 -8.70 -8.54 -13.08
N VAL A 94 -7.74 -8.27 -13.98
CA VAL A 94 -6.96 -7.02 -13.97
C VAL A 94 -7.83 -5.80 -14.32
N VAL A 95 -8.79 -5.97 -15.23
CA VAL A 95 -9.68 -4.89 -15.67
C VAL A 95 -10.70 -4.56 -14.58
N GLU A 96 -11.29 -5.57 -13.97
CA GLU A 96 -12.25 -5.46 -12.87
C GLU A 96 -11.60 -4.84 -11.63
N ALA A 97 -10.38 -5.27 -11.30
CA ALA A 97 -9.60 -4.68 -10.21
C ALA A 97 -9.33 -3.19 -10.47
N SER A 98 -8.97 -2.83 -11.71
CA SER A 98 -8.73 -1.43 -12.10
C SER A 98 -9.99 -0.58 -12.05
N LEU A 99 -11.14 -1.12 -12.50
CA LEU A 99 -12.45 -0.47 -12.38
C LEU A 99 -12.83 -0.21 -10.92
N GLY A 100 -12.55 -1.16 -10.02
CA GLY A 100 -12.71 -0.96 -8.58
C GLY A 100 -11.91 0.24 -8.06
N TYR A 101 -10.68 0.45 -8.53
CA TYR A 101 -9.89 1.63 -8.17
C TYR A 101 -10.42 2.94 -8.75
N PHE A 102 -11.12 2.93 -9.88
CA PHE A 102 -11.77 4.13 -10.43
C PHE A 102 -12.99 4.60 -9.62
N ILE A 103 -13.48 3.80 -8.67
CA ILE A 103 -14.52 4.22 -7.72
C ILE A 103 -13.95 5.18 -6.66
N ASN A 104 -12.68 5.04 -6.27
CA ASN A 104 -12.08 5.87 -5.21
C ASN A 104 -12.18 7.37 -5.48
N PRO A 105 -11.86 7.89 -6.68
CA PRO A 105 -12.06 9.30 -7.02
C PRO A 105 -13.51 9.77 -6.86
N LEU A 106 -14.50 8.95 -7.22
CA LEU A 106 -15.92 9.30 -7.08
C LEU A 106 -16.31 9.44 -5.61
N VAL A 107 -15.88 8.50 -4.76
CA VAL A 107 -16.15 8.53 -3.33
C VAL A 107 -15.38 9.65 -2.62
N SER A 108 -14.18 10.00 -3.10
CA SER A 108 -13.33 11.02 -2.46
C SER A 108 -13.75 12.47 -2.79
N VAL A 109 -14.54 12.67 -3.85
CA VAL A 109 -15.05 13.99 -4.26
C VAL A 109 -16.45 14.26 -3.69
N LEU A 110 -17.17 13.22 -3.25
CA LEU A 110 -18.45 13.29 -2.51
C LEU A 110 -18.23 13.63 -1.04
#